data_AF-A0A0R3MI35-F1
#
_entry.id   AF-A0A0R3MI35-F1
#
_cell.length_a   1.000
_cell.length_b   1.000
_cell.length_c   1.000
_cell.angle_alpha   90.00
_cell.angle_beta   90.00
_cell.angle_gamma   90.00
#
_symmetry.space_group_name_H-M   'P 1'
#
loop_
_entity.id
_entity.type
_entity.pdbx_description
1 polymer ?
#
loop_
_entity_poly.entity_id
_entity_poly.type
_entity_poly.pdbx_seq_one_letter_code
_entity_poly.pdbx_strand_id
1 'polypeptide(L)'
;MEGLMKQLSFSLPALLFGIILYAPQAYAQAKCTQGYVWREAARGDYVCVTPQTRRQAWNDNARQDARRAGRGQYGYETCKQGYVWREATTDDKVCVTPATRDQARYDNSRARQRVHAQRID
;
A
#
# COMPACT_ATOMS: atom_id res chain seq x y z
N MET A 1 -69.86 9.18 8.21
CA MET A 1 -69.22 9.41 6.89
C MET A 1 -67.75 9.63 7.19
N GLU A 2 -67.02 8.56 7.46
CA GLU A 2 -66.15 7.88 6.49
C GLU A 2 -64.91 8.72 6.11
N GLY A 3 -63.71 8.15 6.32
CA GLY A 3 -62.43 8.73 5.90
C GLY A 3 -61.42 8.83 7.05
N LEU A 4 -60.82 7.74 7.49
CA LEU A 4 -59.60 7.16 6.92
C LEU A 4 -58.37 8.08 7.02
N MET A 5 -57.73 8.10 8.18
CA MET A 5 -56.29 8.36 8.29
C MET A 5 -55.72 7.54 9.44
N LYS A 6 -55.55 6.23 9.18
CA LYS A 6 -54.64 5.39 9.97
C LYS A 6 -53.24 5.96 9.75
N GLN A 7 -52.73 6.73 10.71
CA GLN A 7 -51.32 7.04 10.76
C GLN A 7 -50.60 5.71 11.03
N LEU A 8 -50.03 5.16 9.96
CA LEU A 8 -49.17 4.00 10.01
C LEU A 8 -47.97 4.37 10.89
N SER A 9 -47.90 3.74 12.06
CA SER A 9 -46.75 3.68 12.92
C SER A 9 -45.58 3.09 12.13
N PHE A 10 -44.77 3.94 11.48
CA PHE A 10 -43.49 3.52 10.94
C PHE A 10 -42.52 3.33 12.11
N SER A 11 -42.56 2.13 12.70
CA SER A 11 -41.47 1.59 13.50
C SER A 11 -40.19 1.67 12.67
N LEU A 12 -39.26 2.54 13.09
CA LEU A 12 -37.88 2.60 12.62
C LEU A 12 -37.27 1.19 12.73
N PRO A 13 -37.03 0.45 11.63
CA PRO A 13 -36.03 -0.59 11.73
C PRO A 13 -34.70 0.17 11.77
N ALA A 14 -34.04 0.12 12.92
CA ALA A 14 -32.65 0.49 13.07
C ALA A 14 -31.81 -0.33 12.06
N LEU A 15 -31.71 0.17 10.83
CA LEU A 15 -30.71 -0.25 9.87
C LEU A 15 -29.38 0.34 10.34
N LEU A 16 -28.84 -0.31 11.36
CA LEU A 16 -27.43 -0.36 11.70
C LEU A 16 -26.69 -1.03 10.53
N PHE A 17 -26.68 -0.39 9.36
CA PHE A 17 -25.72 -0.74 8.32
C PHE A 17 -24.38 -0.19 8.79
N GLY A 18 -23.49 -1.15 9.09
CA GLY A 18 -22.28 -0.96 9.86
C GLY A 18 -21.48 0.26 9.42
N ILE A 19 -21.06 1.02 10.42
CA ILE A 19 -19.90 1.88 10.31
C ILE A 19 -18.76 0.98 9.84
N ILE A 20 -18.47 0.97 8.53
CA ILE A 20 -17.20 0.45 8.06
C ILE A 20 -16.17 1.41 8.63
N LEU A 21 -15.55 1.02 9.74
CA LEU A 21 -14.34 1.66 10.24
C LEU A 21 -13.24 1.39 9.22
N TYR A 22 -13.24 2.12 8.10
CA TYR A 22 -12.04 2.38 7.34
C TYR A 22 -11.18 3.32 8.20
N ALA A 23 -10.56 2.78 9.25
CA ALA A 23 -9.44 3.45 9.87
C ALA A 23 -8.31 3.52 8.81
N PRO A 24 -7.76 4.70 8.56
CA PRO A 24 -7.45 5.15 7.21
C PRO A 24 -6.08 4.66 6.77
N GLN A 25 -5.86 4.53 5.45
CA GLN A 25 -4.52 4.52 4.87
C GLN A 25 -3.90 5.94 4.95
N ALA A 26 -3.98 6.61 6.11
CA ALA A 26 -3.49 7.98 6.32
C ALA A 26 -1.96 8.04 6.52
N TYR A 27 -1.22 7.01 6.10
CA TYR A 27 0.24 7.13 5.99
C TYR A 27 0.66 7.94 4.76
N ALA A 28 -0.22 8.10 3.77
CA ALA A 28 0.06 8.85 2.55
C ALA A 28 0.27 10.37 2.77
N GLN A 29 -0.11 10.90 3.94
CA GLN A 29 -0.03 12.33 4.27
C GLN A 29 1.08 12.66 5.28
N ALA A 30 1.62 11.66 5.99
CA ALA A 30 2.64 11.90 6.99
C ALA A 30 3.97 12.22 6.31
N LYS A 31 4.48 13.44 6.53
CA LYS A 31 5.78 13.87 5.97
C LYS A 31 6.90 13.00 6.54
N CYS A 32 7.88 12.61 5.71
CA CYS A 32 9.05 11.90 6.21
C CYS A 32 9.87 12.75 7.17
N THR A 33 10.39 12.12 8.22
CA THR A 33 11.36 12.75 9.13
C THR A 33 12.62 13.19 8.36
N GLN A 34 13.30 14.24 8.83
CA GLN A 34 14.56 14.71 8.23
C GLN A 34 15.53 13.55 7.95
N GLY A 35 16.09 13.53 6.74
CA GLY A 35 16.99 12.47 6.25
C GLY A 35 16.28 11.31 5.55
N TYR A 36 14.95 11.26 5.58
CA TYR A 36 14.14 10.27 4.86
C TYR A 36 13.31 10.92 3.74
N VAL A 37 12.99 10.11 2.74
CA VAL A 37 12.13 10.46 1.60
C VAL A 37 11.17 9.31 1.30
N TRP A 38 10.05 9.57 0.64
CA TRP A 38 9.17 8.50 0.17
C TRP A 38 9.95 7.57 -0.78
N ARG A 39 9.78 6.26 -0.61
CA ARG A 39 10.50 5.26 -1.41
C ARG A 39 10.06 5.27 -2.87
N GLU A 40 8.79 5.55 -3.15
CA GLU A 40 8.25 5.67 -4.51
C GLU A 40 8.54 4.42 -5.35
N ALA A 41 8.50 3.24 -4.73
CA ALA A 41 8.81 1.97 -5.38
C ALA A 41 7.74 1.57 -6.40
N ALA A 42 6.48 1.90 -6.09
CA ALA A 42 5.31 1.73 -6.93
C ALA A 42 4.34 2.90 -6.67
N ARG A 43 3.29 3.02 -7.48
CA ARG A 43 2.24 4.03 -7.25
C ARG A 43 1.63 3.82 -5.85
N GLY A 44 1.59 4.89 -5.07
CA GLY A 44 1.06 4.87 -3.70
C GLY A 44 2.03 4.37 -2.62
N ASP A 45 3.30 4.09 -2.96
CA ASP A 45 4.31 3.72 -1.98
C ASP A 45 4.95 4.94 -1.30
N TYR A 46 4.38 5.32 -0.16
CA TYR A 46 4.82 6.46 0.66
C TYR A 46 5.65 6.04 1.88
N VAL A 47 6.20 4.82 1.90
CA VAL A 47 7.09 4.39 2.98
C VAL A 47 8.35 5.26 2.99
N CYS A 48 8.66 5.87 4.13
CA CYS A 48 9.85 6.70 4.28
C CYS A 48 11.12 5.84 4.41
N VAL A 49 12.09 6.09 3.53
CA VAL A 49 13.38 5.40 3.42
C VAL A 49 14.51 6.40 3.17
N THR A 50 15.76 5.93 3.16
CA THR A 50 16.89 6.80 2.80
C THR A 50 16.84 7.17 1.31
N PRO A 51 17.42 8.31 0.89
CA PRO A 51 17.55 8.65 -0.53
C PRO A 51 18.22 7.56 -1.37
N GLN A 52 19.16 6.82 -0.79
CA GLN A 52 19.85 5.70 -1.43
C GLN A 52 18.89 4.53 -1.71
N THR A 53 18.04 4.17 -0.75
CA THR A 53 17.02 3.12 -0.93
C THR A 53 15.98 3.52 -1.96
N ARG A 54 15.56 4.79 -2.01
CA ARG A 54 14.68 5.30 -3.09
C ARG A 54 15.34 5.12 -4.46
N ARG A 55 16.60 5.53 -4.59
CA ARG A 55 17.35 5.37 -5.85
C ARG A 55 17.51 3.89 -6.24
N GLN A 56 17.72 3.01 -5.26
CA GLN A 56 17.72 1.57 -5.50
C GLN A 56 16.36 1.09 -6.04
N ALA A 57 15.25 1.52 -5.44
CA ALA A 57 13.90 1.16 -5.87
C ALA A 57 13.63 1.58 -7.32
N TRP A 58 14.06 2.77 -7.72
CA TRP A 58 13.95 3.25 -9.11
C TRP A 58 14.83 2.45 -10.08
N ASN A 59 16.06 2.14 -9.69
CA ASN A 59 16.95 1.30 -10.49
C ASN A 59 16.39 -0.12 -10.67
N ASP A 60 15.71 -0.65 -9.65
CA ASP A 60 15.04 -1.94 -9.75
C ASP A 60 13.85 -1.89 -10.71
N ASN A 61 13.05 -0.81 -10.68
CA ASN A 61 11.96 -0.60 -11.64
C ASN A 61 12.49 -0.54 -13.08
N ALA A 62 13.59 0.18 -13.32
CA ALA A 62 14.21 0.29 -14.64
C ALA A 62 14.80 -1.03 -15.16
N ARG A 63 15.09 -2.00 -14.28
CA ARG A 63 15.66 -3.31 -14.62
C ARG A 63 14.62 -4.43 -14.65
N GLN A 64 13.35 -4.13 -14.36
CA GLN A 64 12.24 -5.08 -14.31
C GLN A 64 12.23 -6.03 -15.51
N ASP A 65 12.23 -5.49 -16.73
CA ASP A 65 12.05 -6.28 -17.95
C ASP A 65 13.19 -7.28 -18.16
N ALA A 66 14.42 -6.89 -17.81
CA ALA A 66 15.57 -7.77 -17.86
C ALA A 66 15.49 -8.93 -16.84
N ARG A 67 14.69 -8.78 -15.78
CA ARG A 67 14.56 -9.75 -14.66
C ARG A 67 13.27 -10.58 -14.73
N ARG A 68 12.32 -10.22 -15.59
CA ARG A 68 11.12 -11.02 -15.88
C ARG A 68 11.44 -12.16 -16.84
N ALA A 69 10.84 -13.31 -16.58
CA ALA A 69 10.93 -14.48 -17.46
C ALA A 69 10.01 -14.35 -18.70
N GLY A 70 9.02 -13.45 -18.65
CA GLY A 70 8.04 -13.21 -19.71
C GLY A 70 6.95 -14.28 -19.84
N ARG A 71 7.11 -15.43 -19.17
CA ARG A 71 6.14 -16.52 -19.07
C ARG A 71 6.38 -17.34 -17.79
N GLY A 72 5.39 -18.13 -17.39
CA GLY A 72 5.49 -19.06 -16.26
C GLY A 72 4.23 -19.07 -15.41
N GLN A 73 4.35 -19.54 -14.17
CA GLN A 73 3.22 -19.70 -13.23
C GLN A 73 2.41 -18.41 -13.03
N TYR A 74 3.06 -17.25 -13.12
CA TYR A 74 2.44 -15.93 -12.95
C TYR A 74 2.44 -15.11 -14.24
N GLY A 75 2.46 -15.77 -15.41
CA GLY A 75 2.43 -15.11 -16.71
C GLY A 75 3.64 -14.17 -16.93
N TYR A 76 3.38 -13.00 -17.52
CA TYR A 76 4.39 -11.97 -17.80
C TYR A 76 5.13 -11.47 -16.54
N GLU A 77 4.50 -11.58 -15.37
CA GLU A 77 5.07 -11.13 -14.10
C GLU A 77 5.99 -12.15 -13.44
N THR A 78 6.10 -13.36 -14.01
CA THR A 78 7.00 -14.39 -13.48
C THR A 78 8.44 -13.89 -13.49
N CYS A 79 9.12 -13.94 -12.34
CA CYS A 79 10.53 -13.60 -12.24
C CYS A 79 11.43 -14.72 -12.77
N LYS A 80 12.59 -14.35 -13.34
CA LYS A 80 13.65 -15.31 -13.66
C LYS A 80 14.18 -15.99 -12.39
N GLN A 81 14.78 -17.18 -12.54
CA GLN A 81 15.43 -17.88 -11.43
C GLN A 81 16.45 -16.96 -10.73
N GLY A 82 16.44 -16.98 -9.39
CA GLY A 82 17.27 -16.09 -8.55
C GLY A 82 16.65 -14.72 -8.25
N TYR A 83 15.50 -14.39 -8.86
CA TYR A 83 14.73 -13.19 -8.57
C TYR A 83 13.37 -13.52 -7.95
N VAL A 84 12.85 -12.60 -7.16
CA VAL A 84 11.54 -12.66 -6.50
C VAL A 84 10.85 -11.30 -6.62
N TRP A 85 9.53 -11.26 -6.47
CA TRP A 85 8.82 -9.97 -6.36
C TRP A 85 9.30 -9.21 -5.11
N ARG A 86 9.54 -7.91 -5.27
CA ARG A 86 10.02 -7.05 -4.19
C ARG A 86 8.99 -6.86 -3.09
N GLU A 87 7.70 -6.85 -3.43
CA GLU A 87 6.59 -6.73 -2.46
C GLU A 87 6.73 -5.47 -1.58
N ALA A 88 7.19 -4.35 -2.16
CA ALA A 88 7.22 -3.05 -1.48
C ALA A 88 5.81 -2.63 -1.05
N THR A 89 4.83 -2.89 -1.91
CA THR A 89 3.39 -2.84 -1.66
C THR A 89 2.76 -4.18 -2.03
N THR A 90 1.46 -4.36 -1.77
CA THR A 90 0.72 -5.58 -2.16
C THR A 90 0.76 -5.85 -3.67
N ASP A 91 0.79 -4.78 -4.46
CA ASP A 91 0.73 -4.83 -5.92
C ASP A 91 2.12 -4.71 -6.58
N ASP A 92 3.20 -4.58 -5.79
CA ASP A 92 4.54 -4.43 -6.30
C ASP A 92 5.14 -5.78 -6.74
N LYS A 93 5.06 -6.03 -8.05
CA LYS A 93 5.59 -7.22 -8.72
C LYS A 93 6.93 -6.97 -9.41
N VAL A 94 7.71 -6.00 -8.94
CA VAL A 94 9.07 -5.74 -9.46
C VAL A 94 10.01 -6.88 -9.10
N CYS A 95 10.63 -7.51 -10.09
CA CYS A 95 11.58 -8.59 -9.86
C CYS A 95 12.92 -8.06 -9.33
N VAL A 96 13.31 -8.51 -8.14
CA VAL A 96 14.53 -8.11 -7.42
C VAL A 96 15.21 -9.34 -6.79
N THR A 97 16.39 -9.15 -6.20
CA THR A 97 17.03 -10.23 -5.44
C THR A 97 16.27 -10.48 -4.13
N PRO A 98 16.39 -11.69 -3.54
CA PRO A 98 15.80 -11.98 -2.23
C PRO A 98 16.19 -10.97 -1.15
N ALA A 99 17.47 -10.54 -1.12
CA ALA A 99 17.95 -9.54 -0.17
C ALA A 99 17.24 -8.18 -0.32
N THR A 100 16.95 -7.73 -1.55
CA THR A 100 16.18 -6.49 -1.77
C THR A 100 14.73 -6.64 -1.31
N ARG A 101 14.11 -7.81 -1.46
CA ARG A 101 12.77 -8.07 -0.90
C ARG A 101 12.79 -8.00 0.62
N ASP A 102 13.81 -8.57 1.26
CA ASP A 102 13.95 -8.52 2.72
C ASP A 102 14.18 -7.08 3.22
N GLN A 103 14.96 -6.28 2.48
CA GLN A 103 15.11 -4.85 2.73
C GLN A 103 13.76 -4.11 2.62
N ALA A 104 12.96 -4.39 1.58
CA ALA A 104 11.66 -3.77 1.38
C ALA A 104 10.68 -4.09 2.53
N ARG A 105 10.69 -5.34 3.03
CA ARG A 105 9.92 -5.77 4.20
C ARG A 105 10.39 -5.08 5.47
N TYR A 106 11.70 -4.96 5.66
CA TYR A 106 12.27 -4.20 6.78
C TYR A 106 11.83 -2.73 6.74
N ASP A 107 11.89 -2.07 5.58
CA ASP A 107 11.43 -0.70 5.44
C ASP A 107 9.95 -0.54 5.76
N ASN A 108 9.10 -1.46 5.31
CA ASN A 108 7.67 -1.48 5.65
C ASN A 108 7.46 -1.61 7.17
N SER A 109 8.25 -2.45 7.86
CA SER A 109 8.17 -2.59 9.33
C SER A 109 8.56 -1.31 10.08
N ARG A 110 9.38 -0.45 9.46
CA ARG A 110 9.88 0.81 10.02
C ARG A 110 9.07 2.04 9.59
N ALA A 111 8.03 1.87 8.76
CA ALA A 111 7.29 2.99 8.18
C ALA A 111 6.81 4.01 9.22
N ARG A 112 6.24 3.53 10.34
CA ARG A 112 5.76 4.41 11.44
C ARG A 112 6.87 5.18 12.16
N GLN A 113 8.12 4.71 12.14
CA GLN A 113 9.23 5.30 12.88
C GLN A 113 9.93 6.41 12.09
N ARG A 114 9.63 6.54 10.79
CA ARG A 114 10.34 7.43 9.85
C ARG A 114 9.47 8.54 9.27
N VAL A 115 8.26 8.68 9.81
CA VAL A 115 7.34 9.77 9.52
C VAL A 115 7.35 10.74 10.70
N HIS A 116 7.11 12.02 10.42
CA HIS A 116 6.73 12.94 11.48
C HIS A 116 5.40 12.47 12.09
N ALA A 117 5.37 12.33 13.41
CA ALA A 117 4.12 12.23 14.14
C ALA A 117 3.41 13.59 14.07
N GLN A 118 2.70 13.85 12.98
CA GLN A 118 1.67 14.88 13.03
C GLN A 118 0.48 14.22 13.74
N ARG A 119 0.12 14.76 14.91
CA ARG A 119 -1.24 14.56 15.41
C ARG A 119 -2.17 14.92 14.27
N ILE A 120 -3.05 14.00 13.93
CA ILE A 120 -4.29 14.33 13.26
C ILE A 120 -5.25 14.57 14.42
N ASP A 121 -5.18 15.75 15.00
CA ASP A 121 -6.31 16.35 15.70
C ASP A 121 -7.36 16.81 14.69
#